data_AF-A0A1I4HJ87-F1
#
_entry.id   AF-A0A1I4HJ87-F1
#
_cell.length_a   1.000
_cell.length_b   1.000
_cell.length_c   1.000
_cell.angle_alpha   90.00
_cell.angle_beta   90.00
_cell.angle_gamma   90.00
#
_symmetry.space_group_name_H-M   'P 1'
#
loop_
_entity.id
_entity.type
_entity.pdbx_description
1 polymer ?
#
loop_
_entity_poly.entity_id
_entity_poly.type
_entity_poly.pdbx_seq_one_letter_code
_entity_poly.pdbx_strand_id
1 'polypeptide(L)'
;MNEYKAMMKASLNFGVTPVEIKEVVYQAVAYLGIGRVFDFLHATNDVLTEKGIPLPLEGQAIATTENRLEMGIQAQVDIFGSQMAEFYKSGPEESRHINQWLADNCFGDYYTRKGLDYKMREMITFCFLSAQGGCEPQLASHAAANMRIGNDKQFLIKIISQCLPYIGYPRSLNALRCVNEAADRIAENK
;
A
#
# COMPACT_ATOMS: atom_id res chain seq x y z
N MET A 1 10.89 16.97 -3.43
CA MET A 1 11.25 16.14 -4.62
C MET A 1 12.71 15.65 -4.60
N ASN A 2 13.69 16.48 -4.20
CA ASN A 2 15.12 16.08 -4.20
C ASN A 2 15.42 14.83 -3.36
N GLU A 3 14.87 14.76 -2.15
CA GLU A 3 15.06 13.60 -1.26
C GLU A 3 14.50 12.31 -1.88
N TYR A 4 13.31 12.36 -2.48
CA TYR A 4 12.73 11.23 -3.19
C TYR A 4 13.64 10.73 -4.33
N LYS A 5 14.10 11.64 -5.21
CA LYS A 5 15.02 11.27 -6.32
C LYS A 5 16.33 10.66 -5.78
N ALA A 6 16.87 11.19 -4.69
CA ALA A 6 18.07 10.64 -4.05
C ALA A 6 17.85 9.23 -3.49
N MET A 7 16.75 9.02 -2.75
CA MET A 7 16.41 7.71 -2.18
C MET A 7 16.10 6.68 -3.26
N MET A 8 15.40 7.06 -4.33
CA MET A 8 15.16 6.19 -5.47
C MET A 8 16.46 5.77 -6.17
N LYS A 9 17.41 6.70 -6.39
CA LYS A 9 18.72 6.36 -6.96
C LYS A 9 19.48 5.38 -6.07
N ALA A 10 19.39 5.55 -4.75
CA ALA A 10 19.99 4.63 -3.79
C ALA A 10 19.30 3.26 -3.82
N SER A 11 17.96 3.20 -3.87
CA SER A 11 17.22 1.93 -3.86
C SER A 11 17.54 1.04 -5.07
N LEU A 12 17.76 1.65 -6.25
CA LEU A 12 18.23 0.93 -7.44
C LEU A 12 19.58 0.22 -7.19
N ASN A 13 20.49 0.85 -6.43
CA ASN A 13 21.78 0.24 -6.08
C ASN A 13 21.65 -0.90 -5.06
N PHE A 14 20.55 -0.93 -4.30
CA PHE A 14 20.24 -2.00 -3.33
C PHE A 14 19.35 -3.11 -3.91
N GLY A 15 19.14 -3.11 -5.23
CA GLY A 15 18.43 -4.20 -5.93
C GLY A 15 16.92 -4.01 -6.05
N VAL A 16 16.36 -2.87 -5.61
CA VAL A 16 14.97 -2.56 -5.93
C VAL A 16 14.84 -2.28 -7.42
N THR A 17 13.99 -3.03 -8.10
CA THR A 17 13.85 -2.98 -9.55
C THR A 17 13.08 -1.73 -10.00
N PRO A 18 13.24 -1.30 -11.27
CA PRO A 18 12.43 -0.22 -11.84
C PRO A 18 10.92 -0.49 -11.78
N VAL A 19 10.53 -1.77 -11.93
CA VAL A 19 9.13 -2.20 -11.83
C VAL A 19 8.61 -2.02 -10.41
N GLU A 20 9.32 -2.52 -9.40
CA GLU A 20 8.93 -2.35 -7.99
C GLU A 20 8.81 -0.87 -7.61
N ILE A 21 9.75 -0.02 -8.04
CA ILE A 21 9.67 1.43 -7.79
C ILE A 21 8.39 2.02 -8.40
N LYS A 22 8.08 1.69 -9.65
CA LYS A 22 6.85 2.17 -10.29
C LYS A 22 5.59 1.67 -9.57
N GLU A 23 5.58 0.40 -9.15
CA GLU A 23 4.45 -0.17 -8.42
C GLU A 23 4.27 0.47 -7.04
N VAL A 24 5.35 0.86 -6.33
CA VAL A 24 5.26 1.66 -5.10
C VAL A 24 4.58 3.00 -5.36
N VAL A 25 4.99 3.71 -6.43
CA VAL A 25 4.42 5.02 -6.78
C VAL A 25 2.96 4.89 -7.25
N TYR A 26 2.62 3.85 -8.00
CA TYR A 26 1.24 3.58 -8.39
C TYR A 26 0.36 3.27 -7.17
N GLN A 27 0.82 2.40 -6.26
CA GLN A 27 0.13 2.09 -5.01
C GLN A 27 -0.15 3.37 -4.19
N ALA A 28 0.79 4.32 -4.20
CA ALA A 28 0.62 5.59 -3.49
C ALA A 28 -0.61 6.38 -3.96
N VAL A 29 -1.03 6.26 -5.23
CA VAL A 29 -2.20 6.97 -5.77
C VAL A 29 -3.46 6.58 -5.02
N ALA A 30 -3.63 5.29 -4.71
CA ALA A 30 -4.82 4.79 -4.02
C ALA A 30 -4.95 5.33 -2.58
N TYR A 31 -3.84 5.65 -1.92
CA TYR A 31 -3.82 6.05 -0.50
C TYR A 31 -3.60 7.54 -0.28
N LEU A 32 -2.81 8.18 -1.14
CA LEU A 32 -2.40 9.58 -1.01
C LEU A 32 -3.11 10.50 -2.01
N GLY A 33 -3.77 9.93 -3.01
CA GLY A 33 -4.46 10.64 -4.09
C GLY A 33 -3.51 11.14 -5.19
N ILE A 34 -4.01 11.15 -6.44
CA ILE A 34 -3.21 11.52 -7.61
C ILE A 34 -2.63 12.95 -7.50
N GLY A 35 -3.34 13.89 -6.88
CA GLY A 35 -2.86 15.26 -6.71
C GLY A 35 -1.56 15.38 -5.90
N ARG A 36 -1.28 14.44 -4.99
CA ARG A 36 -0.01 14.40 -4.25
C ARG A 36 1.06 13.57 -4.96
N VAL A 37 0.65 12.62 -5.80
CA VAL A 37 1.54 11.60 -6.39
C VAL A 37 1.99 11.97 -7.80
N PHE A 38 1.26 12.83 -8.51
CA PHE A 38 1.49 13.16 -9.91
C PHE A 38 2.96 13.53 -10.22
N ASP A 39 3.57 14.42 -9.43
CA ASP A 39 4.96 14.83 -9.66
C ASP A 39 5.97 13.70 -9.40
N PHE A 40 5.62 12.72 -8.54
CA PHE A 40 6.47 11.57 -8.27
C PHE A 40 6.50 10.60 -9.46
N LEU A 41 5.41 10.51 -10.25
CA LEU A 41 5.39 9.73 -11.49
C LEU A 41 6.41 10.28 -12.49
N HIS A 42 6.44 11.61 -12.68
CA HIS A 42 7.40 12.28 -13.54
C HIS A 42 8.82 12.15 -12.99
N ALA A 43 9.03 12.41 -11.70
CA ALA A 43 10.33 12.28 -11.07
C ALA A 43 10.90 10.85 -11.18
N THR A 44 10.05 9.83 -11.10
CA THR A 44 10.44 8.43 -11.33
C THR A 44 10.95 8.24 -12.75
N ASN A 45 10.19 8.70 -13.75
CA ASN A 45 10.57 8.56 -15.14
C ASN A 45 11.90 9.28 -15.43
N ASP A 46 12.09 10.50 -14.93
CA ASP A 46 13.34 11.24 -15.08
C ASP A 46 14.55 10.44 -14.58
N VAL A 47 14.44 9.85 -13.38
CA VAL A 47 15.53 9.08 -12.77
C VAL A 47 15.81 7.81 -13.55
N LEU A 48 14.77 7.11 -14.02
CA LEU A 48 14.94 5.91 -14.85
C LEU A 48 15.63 6.25 -16.18
N THR A 49 15.20 7.31 -16.86
CA THR A 49 15.82 7.78 -18.10
C THR A 49 17.26 8.24 -17.89
N GLU A 50 17.57 8.96 -16.81
CA GLU A 50 18.94 9.34 -16.43
C GLU A 50 19.84 8.11 -16.22
N LYS A 51 19.28 7.02 -15.71
CA LYS A 51 19.96 5.73 -15.52
C LYS A 51 20.01 4.87 -16.79
N GLY A 52 19.55 5.37 -17.93
CA GLY A 52 19.56 4.64 -19.21
C GLY A 52 18.53 3.52 -19.29
N ILE A 53 17.51 3.52 -18.42
CA ILE A 53 16.45 2.51 -18.41
C ILE A 53 15.37 2.93 -19.43
N PRO A 54 15.08 2.11 -20.46
CA PRO A 54 14.09 2.46 -21.47
C PRO A 54 12.68 2.47 -20.86
N LEU A 55 11.88 3.43 -21.31
CA LEU A 55 10.46 3.55 -20.97
C LEU A 55 9.60 3.40 -22.24
N PRO A 56 8.40 2.83 -22.16
CA PRO A 56 7.74 2.32 -20.95
C PRO A 56 8.33 1.01 -20.44
N LEU A 57 8.23 0.78 -19.12
CA LEU A 57 8.50 -0.55 -18.54
C LEU A 57 7.39 -1.53 -18.94
N GLU A 58 7.65 -2.82 -18.79
CA GLU A 58 6.65 -3.87 -18.99
C GLU A 58 5.42 -3.66 -18.10
N GLY A 59 4.22 -3.75 -18.69
CA GLY A 59 2.96 -3.59 -17.99
C GLY A 59 2.69 -4.70 -16.99
N GLN A 60 2.32 -4.34 -15.76
CA GLN A 60 2.05 -5.30 -14.68
C GLN A 60 0.55 -5.52 -14.40
N ALA A 61 -0.34 -4.80 -15.09
CA ALA A 61 -1.78 -4.99 -14.95
C ALA A 61 -2.20 -6.38 -15.43
N ILE A 62 -3.07 -7.04 -14.66
CA ILE A 62 -3.71 -8.31 -15.04
C ILE A 62 -5.23 -8.23 -14.99
N ALA A 63 -5.78 -7.30 -14.21
CA ALA A 63 -7.20 -7.04 -14.21
C ALA A 63 -7.62 -6.24 -15.44
N THR A 64 -8.85 -6.47 -15.88
CA THR A 64 -9.57 -5.73 -16.93
C THR A 64 -10.81 -5.09 -16.31
N THR A 65 -11.46 -4.19 -17.05
CA THR A 65 -12.71 -3.55 -16.62
C THR A 65 -13.81 -4.54 -16.25
N GLU A 66 -13.81 -5.72 -16.84
CA GLU A 66 -14.82 -6.75 -16.65
C GLU A 66 -14.59 -7.57 -15.36
N ASN A 67 -13.34 -7.77 -14.96
CA ASN A 67 -12.99 -8.69 -13.85
C ASN A 67 -12.38 -8.00 -12.62
N ARG A 68 -12.03 -6.71 -12.69
CA ARG A 68 -11.34 -6.03 -11.59
C ARG A 68 -12.13 -6.01 -10.28
N LEU A 69 -13.47 -5.96 -10.31
CA LEU A 69 -14.29 -6.09 -9.10
C LEU A 69 -14.13 -7.46 -8.44
N GLU A 70 -14.24 -8.54 -9.21
CA GLU A 70 -14.10 -9.91 -8.70
C GLU A 70 -12.69 -10.13 -8.14
N MET A 71 -11.66 -9.73 -8.90
CA MET A 71 -10.26 -9.86 -8.47
C MET A 71 -9.96 -9.01 -7.22
N GLY A 72 -10.55 -7.81 -7.14
CA GLY A 72 -10.41 -6.93 -5.98
C GLY A 72 -11.06 -7.50 -4.73
N ILE A 73 -12.27 -8.08 -4.85
CA ILE A 73 -12.92 -8.79 -3.75
C ILE A 73 -12.03 -9.95 -3.26
N GLN A 74 -11.49 -10.75 -4.19
CA GLN A 74 -10.61 -11.85 -3.84
C GLN A 74 -9.34 -11.37 -3.12
N ALA A 75 -8.71 -10.29 -3.61
CA ALA A 75 -7.56 -9.69 -2.94
C ALA A 75 -7.90 -9.23 -1.51
N GLN A 76 -9.07 -8.62 -1.30
CA GLN A 76 -9.52 -8.25 0.05
C GLN A 76 -9.72 -9.48 0.94
N VAL A 77 -10.28 -10.56 0.41
CA VAL A 77 -10.47 -11.83 1.15
C VAL A 77 -9.13 -12.45 1.54
N ASP A 78 -8.18 -12.48 0.61
CA ASP A 78 -6.84 -13.04 0.84
C ASP A 78 -6.08 -12.24 1.91
N ILE A 79 -6.21 -10.91 1.88
CA ILE A 79 -5.45 -10.01 2.76
C ILE A 79 -6.11 -9.84 4.13
N PHE A 80 -7.43 -9.64 4.19
CA PHE A 80 -8.15 -9.27 5.43
C PHE A 80 -9.04 -10.39 5.97
N GLY A 81 -9.43 -11.35 5.13
CA GLY A 81 -10.28 -12.48 5.51
C GLY A 81 -11.65 -12.50 4.85
N SER A 82 -12.36 -13.63 5.01
CA SER A 82 -13.62 -13.95 4.33
C SER A 82 -14.75 -12.95 4.58
N GLN A 83 -14.70 -12.20 5.68
CA GLN A 83 -15.65 -11.14 5.98
C GLN A 83 -15.66 -10.02 4.92
N MET A 84 -14.62 -9.92 4.10
CA MET A 84 -14.55 -8.93 3.02
C MET A 84 -15.34 -9.31 1.76
N ALA A 85 -15.79 -10.56 1.61
CA ALA A 85 -16.41 -11.06 0.37
C ALA A 85 -17.59 -10.20 -0.11
N GLU A 86 -18.35 -9.63 0.83
CA GLU A 86 -19.54 -8.82 0.54
C GLU A 86 -19.39 -7.35 1.00
N PHE A 87 -18.19 -6.93 1.42
CA PHE A 87 -17.96 -5.59 1.95
C PHE A 87 -18.29 -4.49 0.94
N TYR A 88 -18.05 -4.74 -0.35
CA TYR A 88 -18.35 -3.81 -1.44
C TYR A 88 -19.85 -3.43 -1.53
N LYS A 89 -20.74 -4.26 -0.98
CA LYS A 89 -22.19 -4.00 -0.90
C LYS A 89 -22.62 -3.29 0.38
N SER A 90 -21.69 -3.04 1.31
CA SER A 90 -22.00 -2.49 2.63
C SER A 90 -22.23 -0.99 2.62
N GLY A 91 -22.95 -0.50 3.64
CA GLY A 91 -23.24 0.92 3.84
C GLY A 91 -24.53 1.41 3.18
N PRO A 92 -24.90 2.68 3.46
CA PRO A 92 -26.08 3.33 2.89
C PRO A 92 -26.04 3.35 1.36
N GLU A 93 -27.20 3.28 0.71
CA GLU A 93 -27.30 3.19 -0.76
C GLU A 93 -26.65 4.37 -1.47
N GLU A 94 -26.83 5.58 -0.94
CA GLU A 94 -26.32 6.84 -1.48
C GLU A 94 -24.78 6.90 -1.55
N SER A 95 -24.07 6.12 -0.72
CA SER A 95 -22.61 6.11 -0.64
C SER A 95 -21.97 4.74 -0.89
N ARG A 96 -22.77 3.67 -1.07
CA ARG A 96 -22.28 2.29 -1.25
C ARG A 96 -21.29 2.16 -2.41
N HIS A 97 -21.49 2.95 -3.46
CA HIS A 97 -20.60 2.98 -4.62
C HIS A 97 -19.13 3.27 -4.25
N ILE A 98 -18.86 3.96 -3.14
CA ILE A 98 -17.50 4.20 -2.64
C ILE A 98 -16.86 2.88 -2.17
N ASN A 99 -17.60 2.05 -1.44
CA ASN A 99 -17.13 0.71 -1.03
C ASN A 99 -16.98 -0.22 -2.23
N GLN A 100 -17.85 -0.07 -3.23
CA GLN A 100 -17.70 -0.76 -4.50
C GLN A 100 -16.42 -0.35 -5.22
N TRP A 101 -16.12 0.95 -5.34
CA TRP A 101 -14.87 1.43 -5.94
C TRP A 101 -13.63 1.07 -5.12
N LEU A 102 -13.76 0.93 -3.81
CA LEU A 102 -12.67 0.43 -2.98
C LEU A 102 -12.31 -1.01 -3.39
N ALA A 103 -13.30 -1.90 -3.53
CA ALA A 103 -13.03 -3.25 -4.02
C ALA A 103 -12.57 -3.24 -5.49
N ASP A 104 -13.30 -2.55 -6.35
CA ASP A 104 -13.12 -2.53 -7.81
C ASP A 104 -11.82 -1.84 -8.25
N ASN A 105 -11.60 -0.60 -7.85
CA ASN A 105 -10.45 0.18 -8.26
C ASN A 105 -9.27 0.02 -7.30
N CYS A 106 -9.44 0.25 -5.99
CA CYS A 106 -8.29 0.21 -5.08
C CYS A 106 -7.68 -1.20 -5.02
N PHE A 107 -8.46 -2.22 -4.69
CA PHE A 107 -7.94 -3.59 -4.64
C PHE A 107 -7.84 -4.23 -6.03
N GLY A 108 -8.84 -4.06 -6.89
CA GLY A 108 -8.83 -4.64 -8.23
C GLY A 108 -7.74 -4.08 -9.14
N ASP A 109 -7.59 -2.76 -9.26
CA ASP A 109 -6.63 -2.17 -10.22
C ASP A 109 -5.20 -2.03 -9.65
N TYR A 110 -5.02 -1.85 -8.34
CA TYR A 110 -3.68 -1.67 -7.75
C TYR A 110 -3.14 -2.95 -7.11
N TYR A 111 -3.92 -3.65 -6.26
CA TYR A 111 -3.40 -4.81 -5.52
C TYR A 111 -3.16 -6.04 -6.38
N THR A 112 -3.92 -6.21 -7.47
CA THR A 112 -3.79 -7.38 -8.35
C THR A 112 -2.59 -7.28 -9.29
N ARG A 113 -2.00 -6.09 -9.45
CA ARG A 113 -0.88 -5.90 -10.37
C ARG A 113 0.31 -6.74 -9.94
N LYS A 114 1.01 -7.28 -10.94
CA LYS A 114 2.31 -7.94 -10.74
C LYS A 114 3.38 -6.92 -10.30
N GLY A 115 4.59 -7.42 -9.99
CA GLY A 115 5.73 -6.59 -9.59
C GLY A 115 5.87 -6.36 -8.09
N LEU A 116 4.79 -6.48 -7.31
CA LEU A 116 4.81 -6.56 -5.85
C LEU A 116 3.82 -7.63 -5.38
N ASP A 117 4.23 -8.45 -4.42
CA ASP A 117 3.32 -9.38 -3.75
C ASP A 117 2.47 -8.67 -2.67
N TYR A 118 1.48 -9.35 -2.11
CA TYR A 118 0.60 -8.77 -1.09
C TYR A 118 1.35 -8.34 0.17
N LYS A 119 2.41 -9.05 0.58
CA LYS A 119 3.21 -8.67 1.75
C LYS A 119 3.92 -7.34 1.52
N MET A 120 4.46 -7.13 0.32
CA MET A 120 5.09 -5.88 -0.06
C MET A 120 4.05 -4.75 -0.17
N ARG A 121 2.92 -5.00 -0.83
CA ARG A 121 1.86 -3.99 -1.00
C ARG A 121 1.31 -3.52 0.33
N GLU A 122 1.00 -4.44 1.25
CA GLU A 122 0.51 -4.10 2.58
C GLU A 122 1.57 -3.40 3.45
N MET A 123 2.85 -3.77 3.33
CA MET A 123 3.94 -3.07 4.01
C MET A 123 4.07 -1.62 3.50
N ILE A 124 3.99 -1.42 2.18
CA ILE A 124 4.04 -0.10 1.54
C ILE A 124 2.82 0.75 1.92
N THR A 125 1.62 0.17 1.89
CA THR A 125 0.39 0.82 2.35
C THR A 125 0.50 1.23 3.83
N PHE A 126 1.06 0.39 4.69
CA PHE A 126 1.32 0.72 6.09
C PHE A 126 2.27 1.93 6.23
N CYS A 127 3.31 2.03 5.41
CA CYS A 127 4.18 3.20 5.34
C CYS A 127 3.40 4.48 4.95
N PHE A 128 2.52 4.41 3.94
CA PHE A 128 1.72 5.57 3.52
C PHE A 128 0.76 6.04 4.60
N LEU A 129 0.04 5.11 5.24
CA LEU A 129 -0.91 5.44 6.30
C LEU A 129 -0.19 6.00 7.53
N SER A 130 0.89 5.37 7.99
CA SER A 130 1.68 5.88 9.12
C SER A 130 2.27 7.27 8.85
N ALA A 131 2.74 7.52 7.61
CA ALA A 131 3.28 8.81 7.23
C ALA A 131 2.22 9.91 7.06
N GLN A 132 0.99 9.58 6.65
CA GLN A 132 -0.07 10.57 6.44
C GLN A 132 -0.61 11.15 7.76
N GLY A 133 -0.85 10.29 8.75
CA GLY A 133 -1.54 10.63 9.99
C GLY A 133 -3.04 10.87 9.81
N GLY A 134 -3.82 10.79 10.90
CA GLY A 134 -5.28 10.97 10.85
C GLY A 134 -6.05 9.80 10.20
N CYS A 135 -5.37 8.67 10.00
CA CYS A 135 -5.92 7.44 9.43
C CYS A 135 -5.63 6.23 10.33
N GLU A 136 -5.53 6.46 11.64
CA GLU A 136 -5.27 5.44 12.66
C GLU A 136 -6.24 4.23 12.58
N PRO A 137 -7.54 4.39 12.29
CA PRO A 137 -8.43 3.24 12.08
C PRO A 137 -8.00 2.35 10.90
N GLN A 138 -7.62 2.95 9.77
CA GLN A 138 -7.12 2.22 8.61
C GLN A 138 -5.74 1.61 8.92
N LEU A 139 -4.85 2.36 9.58
CA LEU A 139 -3.53 1.89 9.96
C LEU A 139 -3.61 0.65 10.87
N ALA A 140 -4.53 0.62 11.84
CA ALA A 140 -4.76 -0.54 12.69
C ALA A 140 -5.26 -1.75 11.89
N SER A 141 -6.21 -1.54 10.96
CA SER A 141 -6.71 -2.61 10.08
C SER A 141 -5.60 -3.18 9.20
N HIS A 142 -4.79 -2.33 8.57
CA HIS A 142 -3.67 -2.74 7.73
C HIS A 142 -2.51 -3.35 8.55
N ALA A 143 -2.31 -2.96 9.81
CA ALA A 143 -1.36 -3.65 10.70
C ALA A 143 -1.82 -5.09 10.98
N ALA A 144 -3.11 -5.31 11.23
CA ALA A 144 -3.66 -6.65 11.41
C ALA A 144 -3.57 -7.48 10.11
N ALA A 145 -3.87 -6.89 8.96
CA ALA A 145 -3.77 -7.53 7.66
C ALA A 145 -2.32 -7.95 7.35
N ASN A 146 -1.35 -7.06 7.56
CA ASN A 146 0.08 -7.38 7.45
C ASN A 146 0.44 -8.62 8.28
N MET A 147 0.04 -8.66 9.56
CA MET A 147 0.32 -9.80 10.44
C MET A 147 -0.35 -11.08 9.98
N ARG A 148 -1.57 -11.00 9.44
CA ARG A 148 -2.29 -12.14 8.86
C ARG A 148 -1.55 -12.75 7.67
N ILE A 149 -0.98 -11.93 6.80
CA ILE A 149 -0.24 -12.38 5.61
C ILE A 149 1.27 -12.58 5.87
N GLY A 150 1.69 -12.59 7.14
CA GLY A 150 3.04 -13.00 7.54
C GLY A 150 4.08 -11.88 7.67
N ASN A 151 3.66 -10.61 7.67
CA ASN A 151 4.47 -9.48 8.14
C ASN A 151 4.18 -9.28 9.64
N ASP A 152 4.91 -10.02 10.48
CA ASP A 152 4.62 -10.07 11.91
C ASP A 152 4.81 -8.71 12.64
N LYS A 153 4.38 -8.67 13.91
CA LYS A 153 4.50 -7.49 14.79
C LYS A 153 5.92 -6.93 14.83
N GLN A 154 6.93 -7.80 14.93
CA GLN A 154 8.34 -7.37 15.04
C GLN A 154 8.83 -6.76 13.73
N PHE A 155 8.41 -7.30 12.60
CA PHE A 155 8.67 -6.73 11.29
C PHE A 155 8.05 -5.33 11.16
N LEU A 156 6.78 -5.14 11.54
CA LEU A 156 6.15 -3.81 11.50
C LEU A 156 6.83 -2.79 12.43
N ILE A 157 7.34 -3.21 13.60
CA ILE A 157 8.15 -2.35 14.46
C ILE A 157 9.46 -1.92 13.77
N LYS A 158 10.10 -2.81 13.00
CA LYS A 158 11.28 -2.44 12.19
C LYS A 158 10.93 -1.44 11.11
N ILE A 159 9.77 -1.59 10.46
CA ILE A 159 9.28 -0.62 9.46
C ILE A 159 9.05 0.75 10.10
N ILE A 160 8.36 0.81 11.26
CA ILE A 160 8.19 2.07 12.02
C ILE A 160 9.55 2.69 12.36
N SER A 161 10.51 1.88 12.81
CA SER A 161 11.86 2.34 13.17
C SER A 161 12.58 2.93 11.96
N GLN A 162 12.44 2.33 10.78
CA GLN A 162 13.01 2.84 9.53
C GLN A 162 12.34 4.14 9.08
N CYS A 163 11.02 4.28 9.28
CA CYS A 163 10.28 5.48 8.93
C CYS A 163 10.48 6.64 9.91
N LEU A 164 10.89 6.37 11.16
CA LEU A 164 10.98 7.37 12.24
C LEU A 164 11.75 8.64 11.86
N PRO A 165 12.92 8.58 11.20
CA PRO A 165 13.65 9.78 10.78
C PRO A 165 12.88 10.65 9.78
N TYR A 166 11.97 10.05 8.99
CA TYR A 166 11.23 10.71 7.93
C TYR A 166 9.88 11.27 8.39
N ILE A 167 9.21 10.58 9.33
CA ILE A 167 7.85 10.92 9.76
C ILE A 167 7.76 11.50 11.18
N GLY A 168 8.86 11.44 11.93
CA GLY A 168 8.97 11.97 13.29
C GLY A 168 8.22 11.18 14.36
N TYR A 169 8.54 11.49 15.62
CA TYR A 169 8.02 10.75 16.78
C TYR A 169 6.48 10.67 16.88
N PRO A 170 5.70 11.75 16.68
CA PRO A 170 4.24 11.66 16.88
C PRO A 170 3.57 10.61 15.99
N ARG A 171 3.94 10.58 14.70
CA ARG A 171 3.39 9.61 13.73
C ARG A 171 3.90 8.21 14.00
N SER A 172 5.19 8.05 14.33
CA SER A 172 5.75 6.75 14.70
C SER A 172 5.12 6.17 15.97
N LEU A 173 4.83 6.99 16.98
CA LEU A 173 4.18 6.56 18.22
C LEU A 173 2.71 6.16 17.98
N ASN A 174 1.98 6.90 17.14
CA ASN A 174 0.63 6.50 16.72
C ASN A 174 0.66 5.15 15.97
N ALA A 175 1.61 4.96 15.06
CA ALA A 175 1.77 3.70 14.34
C ALA A 175 2.11 2.53 15.28
N LEU A 176 3.00 2.74 16.24
CA LEU A 176 3.36 1.73 17.24
C LEU A 176 2.15 1.32 18.09
N ARG A 177 1.32 2.29 18.50
CA ARG A 177 0.07 2.01 19.21
C ARG A 177 -0.87 1.16 18.36
N CYS A 178 -1.11 1.52 17.10
CA CYS A 178 -1.95 0.74 16.17
C CYS A 178 -1.44 -0.70 15.99
N VAL A 179 -0.11 -0.89 15.87
CA VAL A 179 0.50 -2.23 15.77
C VAL A 179 0.28 -3.05 17.05
N ASN A 180 0.44 -2.44 18.23
CA ASN A 180 0.19 -3.12 19.50
C ASN A 180 -1.27 -3.52 19.64
N GLU A 181 -2.20 -2.59 19.44
CA GLU A 181 -3.65 -2.86 19.52
C GLU A 181 -4.09 -3.95 18.54
N ALA A 182 -3.57 -3.94 17.31
CA ALA A 182 -3.85 -4.98 16.32
C ALA A 182 -3.34 -6.35 16.77
N ALA A 183 -2.12 -6.41 17.32
CA ALA A 183 -1.53 -7.66 17.80
C ALA A 183 -2.29 -8.22 19.01
N ASP A 184 -2.74 -7.36 19.92
CA ASP A 184 -3.48 -7.75 21.12
C ASP A 184 -4.85 -8.35 20.72
N ARG A 185 -5.58 -7.70 19.81
CA ARG A 185 -6.84 -8.25 19.25
C ARG A 185 -6.63 -9.59 18.56
N ILE A 186 -5.53 -9.78 17.85
CA ILE A 186 -5.22 -11.07 17.20
C ILE A 186 -4.94 -12.15 18.26
N ALA A 187 -4.29 -11.81 19.37
CA ALA A 187 -4.02 -12.74 20.45
C ALA A 187 -5.30 -13.14 21.22
N GLU A 188 -6.23 -12.21 21.41
CA GLU A 188 -7.52 -12.45 22.09
C GLU A 188 -8.48 -13.35 21.26
N ASN A 189 -8.34 -13.37 19.94
CA ASN A 189 -9.17 -14.15 19.02
C ASN A 189 -8.59 -15.53 18.67
N LYS A 190 -7.47 -15.93 19.29
CA LYS A 190 -6.86 -17.26 19.16
C LYS A 190 -7.27 -18.16 20.32
#